data_AF-A0A3N1P860-F1
#
_entry.id   AF-A0A3N1P860-F1
#
_cell.length_a   1.000
_cell.length_b   1.000
_cell.length_c   1.000
_cell.angle_alpha   90.00
_cell.angle_beta   90.00
_cell.angle_gamma   90.00
#
_symmetry.space_group_name_H-M   'P 1'
#
loop_
_entity.id
_entity.type
_entity.pdbx_description
1 polymer ?
#
loop_
_entity_poly.entity_id
_entity_poly.type
_entity_poly.pdbx_seq_one_letter_code
_entity_poly.pdbx_strand_id
1 'polypeptide(L)'
;MPYLIPSRTPLTPEQVERGFDYLLPLQMGGGGAVAGRAEADPELAFVLLRLAEDIIWPVTALDEEADLCADSFVLDEVGCVLLSALRDWARTSPATAVPGIARSIIRFVENVIPDPDDHGDTRATLEAMRDGHLALAHAVHSAPGAHR
;
A
#
# COMPACT_ATOMS: atom_id res chain seq x y z
N MET A 1 -2.90 23.97 -5.99
CA MET A 1 -4.24 23.33 -5.90
C MET A 1 -4.09 22.23 -4.88
N PRO A 2 -4.69 22.30 -3.68
CA PRO A 2 -4.64 21.17 -2.77
C PRO A 2 -5.41 20.04 -3.46
N TYR A 3 -4.75 18.91 -3.67
CA TYR A 3 -5.40 17.72 -4.19
C TYR A 3 -6.37 17.25 -3.09
N LEU A 4 -7.63 17.67 -3.17
CA LEU A 4 -8.69 17.09 -2.37
C LEU A 4 -8.74 15.60 -2.73
N ILE A 5 -8.23 14.76 -1.83
CA ILE A 5 -8.32 13.32 -1.92
C ILE A 5 -9.82 13.00 -1.89
N PRO A 6 -10.39 12.39 -2.95
CA PRO A 6 -11.73 11.84 -2.83
C PRO A 6 -11.66 10.81 -1.70
N SER A 7 -12.51 10.93 -0.68
CA SER A 7 -12.65 9.90 0.35
C SER A 7 -12.88 8.55 -0.33
N ARG A 8 -11.84 7.72 -0.43
CA ARG A 8 -11.94 6.42 -1.10
C ARG A 8 -12.55 5.44 -0.11
N THR A 9 -13.45 4.61 -0.60
CA THR A 9 -13.94 3.47 0.18
C THR A 9 -12.72 2.66 0.64
N PRO A 10 -12.54 2.46 1.96
CA PRO A 10 -11.48 1.61 2.48
C PRO A 10 -11.59 0.21 1.89
N LEU A 11 -10.46 -0.50 1.78
CA LEU A 11 -10.46 -1.91 1.38
C LEU A 11 -11.30 -2.75 2.35
N THR A 12 -11.97 -3.78 1.84
CA THR A 12 -12.63 -4.77 2.71
C THR A 12 -11.58 -5.60 3.46
N PRO A 13 -11.93 -6.21 4.61
CA PRO A 13 -11.00 -7.09 5.33
C PRO A 13 -10.39 -8.17 4.42
N GLU A 14 -11.17 -8.81 3.57
CA GLU A 14 -10.72 -9.87 2.66
C GLU A 14 -9.73 -9.33 1.61
N GLN A 15 -9.91 -8.09 1.16
CA GLN A 15 -8.98 -7.44 0.23
C GLN A 15 -7.66 -7.10 0.94
N VAL A 16 -7.71 -6.64 2.19
CA VAL A 16 -6.51 -6.39 3.00
C VAL A 16 -5.74 -7.70 3.19
N GLU A 17 -6.40 -8.76 3.68
CA GLU A 17 -5.78 -10.08 3.86
C GLU A 17 -5.13 -10.57 2.56
N ARG A 18 -5.87 -10.54 1.46
CA ARG A 18 -5.40 -10.96 0.13
C ARG A 18 -4.13 -10.24 -0.31
N GLY A 19 -4.05 -8.93 -0.11
CA GLY A 19 -2.87 -8.15 -0.47
C GLY A 19 -1.65 -8.51 0.39
N PHE A 20 -1.81 -8.58 1.71
CA PHE A 20 -0.72 -8.92 2.62
C PHE A 20 -0.28 -10.38 2.52
N ASP A 21 -1.18 -11.29 2.18
CA ASP A 21 -0.87 -12.69 1.86
C ASP A 21 0.00 -12.84 0.61
N TYR A 22 0.02 -11.83 -0.26
CA TYR A 22 0.95 -11.76 -1.38
C TYR A 22 2.27 -11.09 -0.98
N LEU A 23 2.21 -10.00 -0.21
CA LEU A 23 3.39 -9.21 0.18
C LEU A 23 4.33 -9.98 1.12
N LEU A 24 3.80 -10.62 2.17
CA LEU A 24 4.63 -11.25 3.21
C LEU A 24 5.49 -12.41 2.68
N PRO A 25 4.96 -13.37 1.89
CA PRO A 25 5.81 -14.43 1.32
C PRO A 25 6.80 -13.89 0.29
N LEU A 26 6.41 -12.88 -0.49
CA LEU A 26 7.28 -12.26 -1.49
C LEU A 26 8.47 -11.53 -0.85
N GLN A 27 8.25 -10.85 0.27
CA GLN A 27 9.29 -10.17 1.05
C GLN A 27 10.36 -11.15 1.55
N MET A 28 9.99 -12.37 1.92
CA MET A 28 10.93 -13.41 2.38
C MET A 28 11.75 -14.07 1.25
N GLY A 29 11.78 -13.48 0.05
CA GLY A 29 12.42 -14.07 -1.13
C GLY A 29 11.61 -15.21 -1.75
N GLY A 30 10.36 -15.42 -1.31
CA GLY A 30 9.44 -16.45 -1.77
C GLY A 30 8.82 -16.17 -3.13
N GLY A 31 9.60 -15.74 -4.13
CA GLY A 31 9.10 -15.50 -5.49
C GLY A 31 8.41 -16.73 -6.10
N GLY A 32 8.84 -17.93 -5.72
CA GLY A 32 8.17 -19.18 -6.09
C GLY A 32 6.87 -19.46 -5.31
N ALA A 33 6.74 -18.95 -4.09
CA ALA A 33 5.55 -19.15 -3.24
C ALA A 33 4.35 -18.34 -3.74
N VAL A 34 4.60 -17.27 -4.50
CA VAL A 34 3.57 -16.42 -5.10
C VAL A 34 3.49 -16.54 -6.62
N ALA A 35 4.24 -17.47 -7.21
CA ALA A 35 4.21 -17.74 -8.65
C ALA A 35 2.82 -18.23 -9.07
N GLY A 36 2.30 -17.78 -10.21
CA GLY A 36 0.98 -18.15 -10.70
C GLY A 36 -0.19 -17.43 -10.02
N ARG A 37 0.03 -16.78 -8.86
CA ARG A 37 -1.02 -16.12 -8.08
C ARG A 37 -1.49 -14.82 -8.73
N ALA A 38 -0.60 -14.14 -9.43
CA ALA A 38 -0.93 -12.97 -10.23
C ALA A 38 -1.87 -13.31 -11.41
N GLU A 39 -1.66 -14.47 -12.04
CA GLU A 39 -2.52 -14.95 -13.12
C GLU A 39 -3.84 -15.53 -12.61
N ALA A 40 -3.83 -16.14 -11.42
CA ALA A 40 -5.01 -16.77 -10.82
C ALA A 40 -6.00 -15.77 -10.18
N ASP A 41 -5.53 -14.58 -9.81
CA ASP A 41 -6.33 -13.56 -9.12
C ASP A 41 -6.36 -12.23 -9.91
N PRO A 42 -7.40 -11.98 -10.71
CA PRO A 42 -7.50 -10.78 -11.54
C PRO A 42 -7.69 -9.49 -10.71
N GLU A 43 -8.13 -9.57 -9.45
CA GLU A 43 -8.33 -8.40 -8.58
C GLU A 43 -7.06 -7.98 -7.85
N LEU A 44 -6.06 -8.86 -7.77
CA LEU A 44 -4.86 -8.64 -6.97
C LEU A 44 -4.08 -7.38 -7.38
N ALA A 45 -4.05 -7.05 -8.68
CA ALA A 45 -3.41 -5.83 -9.16
C ALA A 45 -4.09 -4.57 -8.59
N PHE A 46 -5.42 -4.57 -8.55
CA PHE A 46 -6.21 -3.48 -7.97
C PHE A 46 -5.99 -3.38 -6.46
N VAL A 47 -6.05 -4.51 -5.75
CA VAL A 47 -5.85 -4.56 -4.29
C VAL A 47 -4.45 -4.03 -3.92
N LEU A 48 -3.41 -4.49 -4.59
CA LEU A 48 -2.04 -4.04 -4.34
C LEU A 48 -1.86 -2.56 -4.67
N LEU A 49 -2.50 -2.06 -5.74
CA LEU A 49 -2.46 -0.64 -6.07
C LEU A 49 -3.14 0.21 -4.98
N ARG A 50 -4.27 -0.24 -4.45
CA ARG A 50 -4.95 0.43 -3.33
C ARG A 50 -4.11 0.40 -2.05
N LEU A 51 -3.48 -0.72 -1.73
CA LEU A 51 -2.53 -0.80 -0.62
C LEU A 51 -1.31 0.11 -0.81
N ALA A 52 -0.77 0.20 -2.03
CA ALA A 52 0.31 1.14 -2.31
C ALA A 52 -0.11 2.59 -2.02
N GLU A 53 -1.32 2.98 -2.41
CA GLU A 53 -1.88 4.29 -2.09
C GLU A 53 -2.06 4.49 -0.59
N ASP A 54 -2.65 3.52 0.11
CA ASP A 54 -2.95 3.61 1.53
C ASP A 54 -1.68 3.58 2.41
N ILE A 55 -0.55 3.06 1.90
CA ILE A 55 0.77 3.04 2.59
C ILE A 55 1.64 4.24 2.23
N ILE A 56 1.77 4.58 0.94
CA ILE A 56 2.71 5.60 0.48
C ILE A 56 2.15 6.98 0.80
N TRP A 57 0.87 7.22 0.54
CA TRP A 57 0.30 8.55 0.66
C TRP A 57 0.43 9.16 2.07
N PRO A 58 0.08 8.47 3.17
CA PRO A 58 0.17 9.05 4.51
C PRO A 58 1.60 9.42 4.94
N VAL A 59 2.60 8.81 4.29
CA VAL A 59 4.02 9.00 4.62
C VAL A 59 4.62 10.12 3.77
N THR A 60 4.14 10.27 2.54
CA THR A 60 4.72 11.24 1.60
C THR A 60 3.97 12.55 1.53
N ALA A 61 2.66 12.54 1.76
CA ALA A 61 1.84 13.73 1.58
C ALA A 61 2.24 14.83 2.56
N LEU A 62 2.21 16.09 2.11
CA LEU A 62 2.39 17.22 2.99
C LEU A 62 1.32 17.23 4.08
N ASP A 63 1.78 17.36 5.32
CA ASP A 63 0.98 17.59 6.51
C ASP A 63 1.01 19.10 6.80
N GLU A 64 -0.14 19.79 6.67
CA GLU A 64 -0.22 21.24 6.86
C GLU A 64 0.07 21.64 8.31
N GLU A 65 -0.05 20.70 9.24
CA GLU A 65 0.24 20.86 10.66
C GLU A 65 1.72 20.59 11.01
N ALA A 66 2.52 20.06 10.08
CA ALA A 66 3.94 19.76 10.28
C ALA A 66 4.86 20.96 9.99
N ASP A 67 6.07 20.94 10.56
CA ASP A 67 7.13 21.89 10.19
C ASP A 67 7.72 21.50 8.83
N LEU A 68 7.25 22.16 7.77
CA LEU A 68 7.59 21.81 6.39
C LEU A 68 8.99 22.30 6.02
N CYS A 69 9.80 21.40 5.44
CA CYS A 69 11.11 21.72 4.89
C CYS A 69 11.19 21.32 3.41
N ALA A 70 12.31 21.67 2.74
CA ALA A 70 12.52 21.33 1.34
C ALA A 70 12.36 19.81 1.06
N ASP A 71 12.81 18.97 2.00
CA ASP A 71 12.71 17.52 1.88
C ASP A 71 11.25 17.03 1.96
N SER A 72 10.38 17.69 2.73
CA SER A 72 8.94 17.39 2.78
C SER A 72 8.27 17.59 1.41
N PHE A 73 8.59 18.70 0.72
CA PHE A 73 8.06 18.96 -0.62
C PHE A 73 8.58 17.96 -1.67
N VAL A 74 9.85 17.59 -1.56
CA VAL A 74 10.42 16.56 -2.45
C VAL A 74 9.76 15.21 -2.20
N LEU A 75 9.53 14.84 -0.93
CA LEU A 75 8.90 13.57 -0.58
C LEU A 75 7.45 13.49 -1.08
N ASP A 76 6.67 14.58 -0.98
CA ASP A 76 5.31 14.68 -1.53
C ASP A 76 5.27 14.44 -3.04
N GLU A 77 6.16 15.11 -3.78
CA GLU A 77 6.25 14.94 -5.22
C GLU A 77 6.70 13.52 -5.59
N VAL A 78 7.67 12.95 -4.86
CA VAL A 78 8.12 11.56 -5.05
C VAL A 78 6.97 10.58 -4.83
N GLY A 79 6.16 10.76 -3.80
CA GLY A 79 4.96 9.97 -3.54
C GLY A 79 3.95 10.05 -4.69
N CYS A 80 3.69 11.26 -5.18
CA CYS A 80 2.80 11.51 -6.31
C CYS A 80 3.28 10.83 -7.61
N VAL A 81 4.57 10.97 -7.93
CA VAL A 81 5.19 10.37 -9.12
C VAL A 81 5.18 8.85 -9.03
N LEU A 82 5.57 8.29 -7.88
CA LEU A 82 5.57 6.84 -7.66
C LEU A 82 4.18 6.25 -7.84
N LEU A 83 3.16 6.80 -7.16
CA LEU A 83 1.80 6.30 -7.27
C LEU A 83 1.24 6.43 -8.69
N SER A 84 1.56 7.51 -9.39
CA SER A 84 1.18 7.69 -10.80
C SER A 84 1.82 6.63 -11.70
N ALA A 85 3.11 6.36 -11.52
CA ALA A 85 3.81 5.31 -12.25
C ALA A 85 3.23 3.91 -11.98
N LEU A 86 2.87 3.60 -10.73
CA LEU A 86 2.23 2.33 -10.38
C LEU A 86 0.83 2.19 -11.01
N ARG A 87 0.02 3.27 -11.01
CA ARG A 87 -1.30 3.29 -11.67
C ARG A 87 -1.18 3.08 -13.18
N ASP A 88 -0.21 3.75 -13.80
CA ASP A 88 0.03 3.63 -15.23
C ASP A 88 0.51 2.23 -15.59
N TRP A 89 1.42 1.66 -14.80
CA TRP A 89 1.88 0.30 -14.99
C TRP A 89 0.73 -0.73 -14.84
N ALA A 90 -0.12 -0.58 -13.82
CA ALA A 90 -1.31 -1.41 -13.66
C ALA A 90 -2.24 -1.36 -14.87
N ARG A 91 -2.36 -0.18 -15.51
CA ARG A 91 -3.20 0.02 -16.69
C ARG A 91 -2.60 -0.57 -17.97
N THR A 92 -1.29 -0.40 -18.18
CA THR A 92 -0.64 -0.79 -19.45
C THR A 92 -0.19 -2.23 -19.47
N SER A 93 0.14 -2.81 -18.31
CA SER A 93 0.73 -4.16 -18.24
C SER A 93 0.23 -4.96 -17.02
N PRO A 94 -1.08 -5.29 -16.95
CA PRO A 94 -1.70 -5.95 -15.79
C PRO A 94 -0.97 -7.23 -15.34
N ALA A 95 -0.53 -8.06 -16.29
CA ALA A 95 0.17 -9.32 -16.02
C ALA A 95 1.50 -9.15 -15.25
N THR A 96 2.18 -8.01 -15.43
CA THR A 96 3.45 -7.70 -14.74
C THR A 96 3.27 -6.75 -13.55
N ALA A 97 2.12 -6.09 -13.46
CA ALA A 97 1.87 -5.05 -12.47
C ALA A 97 1.83 -5.62 -11.06
N VAL A 98 1.22 -6.80 -10.84
CA VAL A 98 1.12 -7.45 -9.52
C VAL A 98 2.50 -7.59 -8.85
N PRO A 99 3.46 -8.35 -9.41
CA PRO A 99 4.78 -8.50 -8.78
C PRO A 99 5.60 -7.21 -8.82
N GLY A 100 5.30 -6.28 -9.72
CA GLY A 100 5.92 -4.96 -9.78
C GLY A 100 5.53 -4.08 -8.60
N ILE A 101 4.23 -3.85 -8.44
CA ILE A 101 3.63 -3.06 -7.36
C ILE A 101 4.00 -3.63 -6.00
N ALA A 102 3.89 -4.95 -5.82
CA ALA A 102 4.23 -5.61 -4.56
C ALA A 102 5.70 -5.34 -4.15
N ARG A 103 6.65 -5.47 -5.10
CA ARG A 103 8.06 -5.16 -4.83
C ARG A 103 8.28 -3.67 -4.54
N SER A 104 7.56 -2.79 -5.20
CA SER A 104 7.63 -1.35 -4.93
C SER A 104 7.13 -1.02 -3.52
N ILE A 105 6.02 -1.64 -3.06
CA ILE A 105 5.53 -1.50 -1.68
C ILE A 105 6.59 -2.00 -0.70
N ILE A 106 7.10 -3.22 -0.89
CA ILE A 106 8.10 -3.81 0.02
C ILE A 106 9.34 -2.91 0.11
N ARG A 107 9.86 -2.42 -1.02
CA ARG A 107 11.02 -1.52 -1.03
C ARG A 107 10.72 -0.18 -0.37
N PHE A 108 9.53 0.37 -0.57
CA PHE A 108 9.13 1.60 0.11
C PHE A 108 9.09 1.39 1.63
N VAL A 109 8.47 0.30 2.08
CA VAL A 109 8.39 -0.05 3.51
C VAL A 109 9.76 -0.32 4.10
N GLU A 110 10.67 -0.95 3.35
CA GLU A 110 12.04 -1.24 3.80
C GLU A 110 12.91 0.03 3.90
N ASN A 111 12.73 1.00 3.00
CA ASN A 111 13.68 2.12 2.85
C ASN A 111 13.16 3.48 3.37
N VAL A 112 11.85 3.64 3.55
CA VAL A 112 11.24 4.95 3.87
C VAL A 112 10.55 4.96 5.23
N ILE A 113 10.04 3.82 5.69
CA ILE A 113 9.28 3.72 6.95
C ILE A 113 10.16 3.57 8.21
N PRO A 114 11.26 2.78 8.21
CA PRO A 114 12.03 2.58 9.42
C PRO A 114 12.71 3.88 9.84
N ASP A 115 13.02 3.99 11.13
CA ASP A 115 13.89 5.06 11.62
C ASP A 115 15.25 4.94 10.90
N PRO A 116 15.85 6.03 10.39
CA PRO A 116 17.16 5.98 9.76
C PRO A 116 18.25 5.31 10.61
N ASP A 117 18.12 5.33 11.94
CA ASP A 117 19.06 4.69 12.87
C ASP A 117 18.64 3.26 13.29
N ASP A 118 17.43 2.82 12.93
CA ASP A 118 16.90 1.47 13.14
C ASP A 118 16.37 0.91 11.82
N HIS A 119 17.21 0.14 11.12
CA HIS A 119 16.82 -0.63 9.94
C HIS A 119 15.94 -1.82 10.35
N GLY A 120 14.78 -1.52 10.93
CA GLY A 120 13.89 -2.44 11.58
C GLY A 120 13.46 -3.61 10.69
N ASP A 121 12.87 -4.62 11.32
CA ASP A 121 12.39 -5.82 10.63
C ASP A 121 11.21 -5.46 9.70
N THR A 122 11.50 -5.36 8.39
CA THR A 122 10.50 -5.07 7.35
C THR A 122 9.31 -6.03 7.41
N ARG A 123 9.54 -7.30 7.79
CA ARG A 123 8.45 -8.26 7.93
C ARG A 123 7.54 -7.87 9.08
N ALA A 124 8.10 -7.56 10.25
CA ALA A 124 7.33 -7.11 11.40
C ALA A 124 6.56 -5.81 11.09
N THR A 125 7.17 -4.89 10.32
CA THR A 125 6.49 -3.67 9.85
C THR A 125 5.30 -4.00 8.95
N LEU A 126 5.45 -4.91 7.98
CA LEU A 126 4.36 -5.34 7.11
C LEU A 126 3.25 -6.08 7.89
N GLU A 127 3.60 -6.89 8.89
CA GLU A 127 2.63 -7.55 9.77
C GLU A 127 1.84 -6.52 10.60
N ALA A 128 2.51 -5.53 11.19
CA ALA A 128 1.85 -4.45 11.92
C ALA A 128 0.94 -3.60 11.01
N MET A 129 1.40 -3.30 9.78
CA MET A 129 0.58 -2.61 8.78
C MET A 129 -0.66 -3.42 8.41
N ARG A 130 -0.55 -4.75 8.22
CA ARG A 130 -1.69 -5.62 7.97
C ARG A 130 -2.73 -5.51 9.07
N ASP A 131 -2.30 -5.65 10.32
CA ASP A 131 -3.20 -5.65 11.47
C ASP A 131 -3.91 -4.28 11.63
N GLY A 132 -3.18 -3.18 11.38
CA GLY A 132 -3.76 -1.84 11.33
C GLY A 132 -4.81 -1.65 10.22
N HIS A 133 -4.50 -2.08 9.00
CA HIS A 133 -5.44 -1.99 7.87
C HIS A 133 -6.67 -2.88 8.09
N LEU A 134 -6.52 -4.05 8.70
CA LEU A 134 -7.64 -4.93 9.04
C LEU A 134 -8.55 -4.30 10.09
N ALA A 135 -7.97 -3.70 11.14
CA ALA A 135 -8.76 -3.00 12.16
C ALA A 135 -9.58 -1.86 11.55
N LEU A 136 -8.98 -1.06 10.65
CA LEU A 136 -9.67 0.01 9.92
C LEU A 136 -10.78 -0.54 9.01
N ALA A 137 -10.48 -1.59 8.24
CA ALA A 137 -11.45 -2.23 7.35
C ALA A 137 -12.65 -2.78 8.13
N HIS A 138 -12.42 -3.45 9.26
CA HIS A 138 -13.51 -3.94 10.11
C HIS A 138 -14.34 -2.80 10.70
N ALA A 139 -13.72 -1.74 11.21
CA ALA A 139 -14.46 -0.60 11.78
C ALA A 139 -15.44 0.03 10.78
N VAL A 140 -15.03 0.15 9.51
CA VAL A 140 -15.83 0.77 8.46
C VAL A 140 -16.91 -0.16 7.93
N HIS A 141 -16.58 -1.45 7.71
CA HIS A 141 -17.50 -2.41 7.08
C HIS A 141 -18.40 -3.14 8.09
N SER A 142 -18.14 -3.01 9.39
CA SER A 142 -18.99 -3.56 10.46
C SER A 142 -19.99 -2.55 11.01
N ALA A 143 -20.06 -1.32 10.47
CA ALA A 143 -21.06 -0.33 10.85
C ALA A 143 -22.48 -0.79 10.45
N PRO A 144 -23.42 -0.98 11.40
CA PRO A 144 -24.68 -1.66 11.14
C PRO A 144 -25.70 -0.76 10.43
N GLY A 145 -26.05 -1.13 9.20
CA GLY A 145 -27.33 -0.81 8.57
C GLY A 145 -28.46 -1.71 9.06
N ALA A 146 -28.54 -1.99 10.36
CA ALA A 146 -29.53 -2.89 10.94
C ALA A 146 -30.45 -2.15 11.91
N HIS A 147 -31.37 -1.34 11.38
CA HIS A 147 -32.72 -1.14 11.94
C HIS A 147 -33.66 -0.74 10.80
N ARG A 148 -34.25 -1.74 10.16
CA ARG A 148 -35.57 -1.65 9.54
C ARG A 148 -36.49 -2.58 10.29
#